data_AF-A0A3C1RDN9-F1
#
_entry.id   AF-A0A3C1RDN9-F1
#
_cell.length_a   1.000
_cell.length_b   1.000
_cell.length_c   1.000
_cell.angle_alpha   90.00
_cell.angle_beta   90.00
_cell.angle_gamma   90.00
#
_symmetry.space_group_name_H-M   'P 1'
#
loop_
_entity.id
_entity.type
_entity.pdbx_description
1 polymer ?
#
loop_
_entity_poly.entity_id
_entity_poly.type
_entity_poly.pdbx_seq_one_letter_code
_entity_poly.pdbx_strand_id
1 'polypeptide(L)'
;MKTLFSITVATSVAALSFFSFFKKDTETPKAAFMTNIAKKNKAAKTVVTTQQIIDLANAFKATLSSSQIATLELAYTYANAKTWSNLPAAMSPRIGLKMGTLTTAQLTAARNLIQALSGTGNEGYNEIYGLWMADNYLSNNGGGTTYGEGNFYIGFFGTPSLSGTFEIQMTGHHRTVSNTYINGILVGATPSFVAAEPFASFTYNSATYQPMIEEKTALVNMLSGLSSAQLTTAQLSTTYTDLVCGPGKDWLFPTTKSGLKVSNLTTAQKQLVYNAIATYVNDVDDTNAATIMAKYNNELDNTYIAWSTDATLSNQNGYVRIDGPSVWIEYSVQNGIILTPKHPHSIWRDHTTDYGGTGNTLSTDETNTSISKPTIYPNPVKDFATFNFTASEKGNTKINIYDQSARLVKSIEKNNLPKGQNSVSADLSSLEKGVYTFNIQHNGTKTSGQKLIKK
;
A
#
# COMPACT_ATOMS: atom_id res chain seq x y z
N MET A 1 24.28 -76.15 5.21
CA MET A 1 22.96 -76.10 5.87
C MET A 1 22.26 -74.82 5.41
N LYS A 2 21.18 -74.95 4.62
CA LYS A 2 20.12 -73.96 4.26
C LYS A 2 20.53 -72.65 3.51
N THR A 3 20.34 -72.59 2.18
CA THR A 3 19.19 -72.02 1.37
C THR A 3 19.19 -70.49 1.27
N LEU A 4 19.51 -69.87 0.10
CA LEU A 4 18.66 -69.56 -1.08
C LEU A 4 17.51 -68.54 -0.78
N PHE A 5 17.15 -67.50 -1.55
CA PHE A 5 17.49 -67.00 -2.90
C PHE A 5 16.90 -65.58 -3.16
N SER A 6 17.55 -64.82 -4.05
CA SER A 6 17.07 -63.97 -5.19
C SER A 6 15.87 -63.01 -5.08
N ILE A 7 15.96 -61.85 -5.77
CA ILE A 7 15.33 -61.62 -7.09
C ILE A 7 15.84 -60.34 -7.80
N THR A 8 15.92 -60.51 -9.11
CA THR A 8 16.45 -59.72 -10.23
C THR A 8 15.59 -58.52 -10.65
N VAL A 9 16.26 -57.52 -11.23
CA VAL A 9 15.73 -56.34 -11.93
C VAL A 9 15.06 -56.72 -13.26
N ALA A 10 13.89 -56.15 -13.56
CA ALA A 10 13.31 -56.16 -14.90
C ALA A 10 12.70 -54.79 -15.25
N THR A 11 13.20 -54.20 -16.33
CA THR A 11 12.61 -53.07 -17.05
C THR A 11 11.43 -53.56 -17.88
N SER A 12 10.34 -52.79 -17.93
CA SER A 12 9.36 -52.92 -19.01
C SER A 12 8.78 -51.56 -19.41
N VAL A 13 8.82 -51.34 -20.72
CA VAL A 13 8.15 -50.26 -21.46
C VAL A 13 6.75 -50.78 -21.78
N ALA A 14 5.71 -49.98 -21.52
CA ALA A 14 4.36 -50.27 -21.99
C ALA A 14 3.79 -49.04 -22.71
N ALA A 15 3.58 -49.20 -24.01
CA ALA A 15 2.79 -48.32 -24.85
C ALA A 15 1.31 -48.49 -24.54
N LEU A 16 0.55 -47.40 -24.57
CA LEU A 16 -0.90 -47.42 -24.73
C LEU A 16 -1.31 -46.50 -25.87
N SER A 17 -1.75 -47.11 -26.96
CA SER A 17 -2.70 -46.53 -27.90
C SER A 17 -4.11 -46.91 -27.43
N PHE A 18 -5.09 -46.00 -27.55
CA PHE A 18 -6.39 -46.34 -28.14
C PHE A 18 -7.35 -45.13 -28.32
N PHE A 19 -7.97 -45.15 -29.50
CA PHE A 19 -9.27 -44.62 -29.93
C PHE A 19 -9.53 -43.11 -30.05
N SER A 20 -9.50 -42.70 -31.32
CA SER A 20 -10.29 -41.62 -31.91
C SER A 20 -11.79 -41.94 -31.90
N PHE A 21 -12.59 -40.99 -31.42
CA PHE A 21 -14.02 -40.87 -31.74
C PHE A 21 -14.28 -39.46 -32.26
N PHE A 22 -14.66 -39.37 -33.53
CA PHE A 22 -15.27 -38.17 -34.11
C PHE A 22 -16.72 -38.10 -33.63
N LYS A 23 -17.07 -37.03 -32.92
CA LYS A 23 -18.45 -36.52 -32.89
C LYS A 23 -18.42 -35.03 -33.14
N LYS A 24 -19.16 -34.62 -34.16
CA LYS A 24 -19.27 -33.27 -34.70
C LYS A 24 -20.40 -32.57 -33.96
N ASP A 25 -20.08 -31.88 -32.88
CA ASP A 25 -21.01 -30.94 -32.23
C ASP A 25 -20.50 -29.52 -32.45
N THR A 26 -21.34 -28.74 -33.11
CA THR A 26 -21.08 -27.36 -33.52
C THR A 26 -21.60 -26.42 -32.45
N GLU A 27 -20.79 -26.19 -31.41
CA GLU A 27 -21.00 -25.09 -30.47
C GLU A 27 -19.67 -24.36 -30.20
N THR A 28 -19.75 -23.04 -30.14
CA THR A 28 -18.64 -22.10 -30.16
C THR A 28 -17.78 -22.19 -28.88
N PRO A 29 -16.46 -22.45 -28.93
CA PRO A 29 -15.69 -22.88 -27.76
C PRO A 29 -15.17 -21.76 -26.82
N LYS A 30 -15.71 -20.54 -26.86
CA LYS A 30 -15.18 -19.42 -26.04
C LYS A 30 -15.80 -19.27 -24.64
N ALA A 31 -17.03 -19.73 -24.42
CA ALA A 31 -17.72 -19.54 -23.12
C ALA A 31 -17.45 -20.66 -22.10
N ALA A 32 -17.16 -21.89 -22.57
CA ALA A 32 -16.96 -23.05 -21.70
C ALA A 32 -15.58 -23.09 -21.00
N PHE A 33 -14.57 -22.43 -21.57
CA PHE A 33 -13.22 -22.40 -21.00
C PHE A 33 -13.08 -21.47 -19.79
N MET A 34 -13.82 -20.36 -19.74
CA MET A 34 -13.78 -19.44 -18.58
C MET A 34 -14.49 -20.02 -17.35
N THR A 35 -15.50 -20.85 -17.55
CA THR A 35 -16.30 -21.43 -16.45
C THR A 35 -15.58 -22.57 -15.74
N ASN A 36 -14.64 -23.27 -16.42
CA ASN A 36 -13.93 -24.42 -15.86
C ASN A 36 -12.64 -24.06 -15.10
N ILE A 37 -12.04 -22.89 -15.34
CA ILE A 37 -10.92 -22.40 -14.53
C ILE A 37 -11.43 -21.84 -13.19
N ALA A 38 -12.60 -21.18 -13.18
CA ALA A 38 -13.23 -20.68 -11.96
C ALA A 38 -13.73 -21.78 -11.00
N LYS A 39 -13.94 -23.01 -11.48
CA LYS A 39 -14.46 -24.14 -10.67
C LYS A 39 -13.39 -25.06 -10.09
N LYS A 40 -12.13 -24.99 -10.53
CA LYS A 40 -11.09 -25.96 -10.10
C LYS A 40 -10.22 -25.54 -8.92
N ASN A 41 -10.42 -24.35 -8.33
CA ASN A 41 -9.78 -23.92 -7.08
C ASN A 41 -10.80 -23.33 -6.09
N LYS A 42 -11.79 -24.13 -5.67
CA LYS A 42 -12.62 -23.83 -4.50
C LYS A 42 -12.38 -24.88 -3.41
N ALA A 43 -11.13 -24.98 -2.94
CA ALA A 43 -10.99 -25.12 -1.49
C ALA A 43 -11.62 -23.85 -0.90
N ALA A 44 -12.52 -23.98 0.07
CA ALA A 44 -13.12 -22.80 0.70
C ALA A 44 -11.97 -21.93 1.25
N LYS A 45 -11.70 -20.79 0.60
CA LYS A 45 -10.79 -19.78 1.13
C LYS A 45 -11.32 -19.43 2.51
N THR A 46 -10.53 -19.69 3.55
CA THR A 46 -10.88 -19.33 4.92
C THR A 46 -10.93 -17.81 4.99
N VAL A 47 -12.12 -17.23 5.09
CA VAL A 47 -12.29 -15.79 5.26
C VAL A 47 -11.70 -15.41 6.61
N VAL A 48 -10.60 -14.65 6.59
CA VAL A 48 -10.05 -14.00 7.78
C VAL A 48 -10.89 -12.77 8.07
N THR A 49 -11.48 -12.72 9.25
CA THR A 49 -12.26 -11.58 9.75
C THR A 49 -11.38 -10.64 10.55
N THR A 50 -11.73 -9.36 10.64
CA THR A 50 -11.03 -8.42 11.54
C THR A 50 -11.02 -8.89 12.98
N GLN A 51 -12.07 -9.59 13.43
CA GLN A 51 -12.10 -10.18 14.78
C GLN A 51 -10.98 -11.22 14.95
N GLN A 52 -10.76 -12.11 13.97
CA GLN A 52 -9.64 -13.06 14.05
C GLN A 52 -8.28 -12.39 14.08
N ILE A 53 -8.11 -11.26 13.38
CA ILE A 53 -6.88 -10.45 13.43
C ILE A 53 -6.69 -9.87 14.83
N ILE A 54 -7.74 -9.33 15.43
CA ILE A 54 -7.72 -8.81 16.82
C ILE A 54 -7.41 -9.94 17.81
N ASP A 55 -8.00 -11.12 17.64
CA ASP A 55 -7.76 -12.27 18.50
C ASP A 55 -6.29 -12.72 18.42
N LEU A 56 -5.71 -12.77 17.21
CA LEU A 56 -4.30 -13.09 17.01
C LEU A 56 -3.37 -12.00 17.58
N ALA A 57 -3.73 -10.73 17.45
CA ALA A 57 -2.99 -9.62 18.06
C ALA A 57 -3.00 -9.71 19.59
N ASN A 58 -4.14 -10.04 20.18
CA ASN A 58 -4.26 -10.26 21.63
C ASN A 58 -3.52 -11.52 22.09
N ALA A 59 -3.57 -12.60 21.30
CA ALA A 59 -2.80 -13.82 21.57
C ALA A 59 -1.30 -13.54 21.54
N PHE A 60 -0.81 -12.74 20.58
CA PHE A 60 0.59 -12.30 20.57
C PHE A 60 0.91 -11.46 21.81
N LYS A 61 0.11 -10.44 22.14
CA LYS A 61 0.29 -9.62 23.35
C LYS A 61 0.33 -10.44 24.63
N ALA A 62 -0.47 -11.50 24.75
CA ALA A 62 -0.49 -12.37 25.91
C ALA A 62 0.82 -13.14 26.12
N THR A 63 1.66 -13.30 25.10
CA THR A 63 2.99 -13.92 25.21
C THR A 63 4.10 -12.96 25.64
N LEU A 64 3.80 -11.66 25.74
CA LEU A 64 4.77 -10.59 25.93
C LEU A 64 4.80 -10.09 27.38
N SER A 65 5.97 -9.62 27.82
CA SER A 65 6.07 -8.84 29.06
C SER A 65 5.43 -7.46 28.91
N SER A 66 5.13 -6.79 30.03
CA SER A 66 4.62 -5.41 30.00
C SER A 66 5.57 -4.43 29.30
N SER A 67 6.90 -4.63 29.39
CA SER A 67 7.87 -3.82 28.68
C SER A 67 7.86 -4.08 27.18
N GLN A 68 7.70 -5.34 26.76
CA GLN A 68 7.53 -5.67 25.34
C GLN A 68 6.23 -5.10 24.77
N ILE A 69 5.13 -5.14 25.53
CA ILE A 69 3.85 -4.52 25.13
C ILE A 69 4.01 -3.00 24.94
N ALA A 70 4.71 -2.32 25.85
CA ALA A 70 4.96 -0.88 25.74
C ALA A 70 5.81 -0.49 24.51
N THR A 71 6.68 -1.40 24.04
CA THR A 71 7.44 -1.22 22.79
C THR A 71 6.59 -1.58 21.56
N LEU A 72 5.71 -2.57 21.68
CA LEU A 72 4.85 -3.05 20.59
C LEU A 72 3.74 -2.04 20.26
N GLU A 73 3.01 -1.57 21.28
CA GLU A 73 1.78 -0.81 21.12
C GLU A 73 1.99 0.67 21.51
N LEU A 74 1.97 1.53 20.49
CA LEU A 74 2.06 2.98 20.64
C LEU A 74 0.80 3.67 20.13
N ALA A 75 0.69 4.99 20.35
CA ALA A 75 -0.43 5.75 19.80
C ALA A 75 -0.45 5.74 18.26
N TYR A 76 -1.64 5.65 17.68
CA TYR A 76 -1.84 5.86 16.25
C TYR A 76 -1.61 7.33 15.90
N THR A 77 -0.44 7.62 15.33
CA THR A 77 -0.06 8.95 14.84
C THR A 77 0.66 8.81 13.52
N TYR A 78 0.58 9.83 12.67
CA TYR A 78 1.33 9.83 11.41
C TYR A 78 2.82 9.61 11.62
N ALA A 79 3.40 10.26 12.64
CA ALA A 79 4.83 10.16 12.96
C ALA A 79 5.25 8.72 13.23
N ASN A 80 4.42 7.94 13.91
CA ASN A 80 4.70 6.53 14.15
C ASN A 80 4.49 5.69 12.88
N ALA A 81 3.33 5.82 12.23
CA ALA A 81 2.96 5.01 11.05
C ALA A 81 3.96 5.16 9.89
N LYS A 82 4.49 6.37 9.65
CA LYS A 82 5.47 6.63 8.59
C LYS A 82 6.89 6.15 8.90
N THR A 83 7.18 5.68 10.12
CA THR A 83 8.54 5.35 10.55
C THR A 83 8.90 3.92 10.16
N TRP A 84 9.32 3.79 8.90
CA TRP A 84 9.86 2.55 8.34
C TRP A 84 10.92 2.89 7.29
N SER A 85 11.68 1.88 6.86
CA SER A 85 12.77 2.05 5.90
C SER A 85 12.97 0.77 5.10
N ASN A 86 13.57 0.89 3.91
CA ASN A 86 14.08 -0.23 3.15
C ASN A 86 15.59 -0.48 3.38
N LEU A 87 16.23 0.25 4.30
CA LEU A 87 17.65 0.06 4.63
C LEU A 87 17.83 -1.02 5.70
N PRO A 88 19.03 -1.64 5.81
CA PRO A 88 19.36 -2.52 6.93
C PRO A 88 19.06 -1.87 8.28
N ALA A 89 18.63 -2.66 9.27
CA ALA A 89 18.08 -2.13 10.53
C ALA A 89 19.06 -1.26 11.34
N ALA A 90 20.37 -1.37 11.10
CA ALA A 90 21.38 -0.52 11.74
C ALA A 90 21.46 0.91 11.15
N MET A 91 20.91 1.13 9.95
CA MET A 91 21.03 2.39 9.20
C MET A 91 19.81 3.31 9.36
N SER A 92 18.68 2.78 9.83
CA SER A 92 17.45 3.54 9.94
C SER A 92 16.59 3.03 11.11
N PRO A 93 15.99 3.93 11.92
CA PRO A 93 15.15 3.51 13.03
C PRO A 93 13.87 2.81 12.54
N ARG A 94 13.39 1.88 13.35
CA ARG A 94 12.12 1.17 13.18
C ARG A 94 11.39 1.18 14.51
N ILE A 95 10.06 1.15 14.46
CA ILE A 95 9.22 1.11 15.66
C ILE A 95 8.66 -0.31 15.84
N GLY A 96 8.52 -0.74 17.10
CA GLY A 96 7.98 -2.03 17.46
C GLY A 96 9.02 -3.02 17.96
N LEU A 97 8.61 -4.29 18.10
CA LEU A 97 9.47 -5.36 18.58
C LEU A 97 10.30 -5.94 17.44
N LYS A 98 11.62 -5.99 17.64
CA LYS A 98 12.55 -6.68 16.75
C LYS A 98 12.33 -8.20 16.81
N MET A 99 12.05 -8.84 15.68
CA MET A 99 11.72 -10.27 15.59
C MET A 99 12.81 -11.17 16.19
N GLY A 100 14.08 -10.82 16.01
CA GLY A 100 15.21 -11.58 16.56
C GLY A 100 15.36 -11.51 18.10
N THR A 101 14.57 -10.68 18.77
CA THR A 101 14.53 -10.60 20.25
C THR A 101 13.39 -11.40 20.87
N LEU A 102 12.48 -11.92 20.04
CA LEU A 102 11.33 -12.69 20.49
C LEU A 102 11.76 -14.12 20.85
N THR A 103 11.14 -14.68 21.89
CA THR A 103 11.23 -16.12 22.15
C THR A 103 10.54 -16.92 21.04
N THR A 104 10.80 -18.22 20.93
CA THR A 104 10.16 -19.07 19.92
C THR A 104 8.63 -19.01 19.96
N ALA A 105 8.03 -18.96 21.16
CA ALA A 105 6.58 -18.84 21.31
C ALA A 105 6.06 -17.47 20.83
N GLN A 106 6.75 -16.39 21.19
CA GLN A 106 6.42 -15.03 20.76
C GLN A 106 6.55 -14.87 19.24
N LEU A 107 7.64 -15.38 18.66
CA LEU A 107 7.88 -15.34 17.21
C LEU A 107 6.81 -16.14 16.44
N THR A 108 6.40 -17.30 16.96
CA THR A 108 5.31 -18.09 16.36
C THR A 108 3.99 -17.31 16.37
N ALA A 109 3.64 -16.68 17.48
CA ALA A 109 2.43 -15.85 17.57
C ALA A 109 2.49 -14.63 16.63
N ALA A 110 3.63 -13.96 16.53
CA ALA A 110 3.84 -12.86 15.58
C ALA A 110 3.67 -13.31 14.12
N ARG A 111 4.26 -14.44 13.73
CA ARG A 111 4.12 -15.00 12.38
C ARG A 111 2.68 -15.37 12.04
N ASN A 112 1.94 -15.97 12.97
CA ASN A 112 0.52 -16.29 12.77
C ASN A 112 -0.32 -15.02 12.53
N LEU A 113 -0.04 -13.93 13.24
CA LEU A 113 -0.68 -12.65 13.02
C LEU A 113 -0.33 -12.07 11.64
N ILE A 114 0.96 -12.07 11.27
CA ILE A 114 1.42 -11.60 9.95
C ILE A 114 0.77 -12.41 8.83
N GLN A 115 0.67 -13.74 8.99
CA GLN A 115 -0.02 -14.60 8.04
C GLN A 115 -1.50 -14.21 7.87
N ALA A 116 -2.21 -13.93 8.97
CA ALA A 116 -3.60 -13.51 8.90
C ALA A 116 -3.78 -12.13 8.22
N LEU A 117 -2.81 -11.22 8.41
CA LEU A 117 -2.81 -9.90 7.76
C LEU A 117 -2.50 -9.96 6.26
N SER A 118 -1.84 -11.03 5.81
CA SER A 118 -1.23 -11.10 4.48
C SER A 118 -1.82 -12.17 3.56
N GLY A 119 -3.07 -12.59 3.78
CA GLY A 119 -3.76 -13.53 2.89
C GLY A 119 -3.18 -14.95 2.84
N THR A 120 -3.79 -15.81 2.02
CA THR A 120 -3.51 -17.27 1.99
C THR A 120 -3.08 -17.80 0.62
N GLY A 121 -2.70 -16.93 -0.32
CA GLY A 121 -2.35 -17.28 -1.70
C GLY A 121 -0.90 -17.73 -1.91
N ASN A 122 -0.54 -17.99 -3.18
CA ASN A 122 0.87 -17.99 -3.61
C ASN A 122 1.49 -16.59 -3.53
N GLU A 123 0.66 -15.54 -3.48
CA GLU A 123 0.97 -14.18 -3.01
C GLU A 123 0.69 -14.08 -1.51
N GLY A 124 1.19 -13.03 -0.85
CA GLY A 124 0.91 -12.76 0.55
C GLY A 124 1.93 -13.31 1.53
N TYR A 125 1.51 -14.10 2.52
CA TYR A 125 2.43 -14.62 3.55
C TYR A 125 3.60 -15.44 2.98
N ASN A 126 3.36 -16.20 1.90
CA ASN A 126 4.41 -16.99 1.25
C ASN A 126 5.50 -16.09 0.66
N GLU A 127 5.13 -14.95 0.07
CA GLU A 127 6.09 -13.98 -0.44
C GLU A 127 6.88 -13.35 0.72
N ILE A 128 6.19 -12.89 1.77
CA ILE A 128 6.82 -12.35 2.99
C ILE A 128 7.83 -13.33 3.58
N TYR A 129 7.45 -14.61 3.68
CA TYR A 129 8.33 -15.65 4.18
C TYR A 129 9.53 -15.88 3.25
N GLY A 130 9.31 -15.91 1.93
CA GLY A 130 10.39 -15.99 0.93
C GLY A 130 11.37 -14.83 1.03
N LEU A 131 10.88 -13.61 1.31
CA LEU A 131 11.70 -12.41 1.52
C LEU A 131 12.50 -12.49 2.81
N TRP A 132 11.93 -13.03 3.90
CA TRP A 132 12.70 -13.33 5.11
C TRP A 132 13.82 -14.33 4.85
N MET A 133 13.57 -15.34 4.02
CA MET A 133 14.60 -16.31 3.61
C MET A 133 15.65 -15.67 2.71
N ALA A 134 15.28 -14.72 1.84
CA ALA A 134 16.23 -13.94 1.05
C ALA A 134 17.14 -13.10 1.96
N ASP A 135 16.58 -12.42 2.96
CA ASP A 135 17.36 -11.63 3.90
C ASP A 135 18.27 -12.51 4.79
N ASN A 136 17.81 -13.71 5.17
CA ASN A 136 18.65 -14.70 5.85
C ASN A 136 19.79 -15.21 4.94
N TYR A 137 19.51 -15.37 3.64
CA TYR A 137 20.53 -15.70 2.65
C TYR A 137 21.56 -14.57 2.56
N LEU A 138 21.16 -13.30 2.51
CA LEU A 138 22.08 -12.15 2.53
C LEU A 138 22.96 -12.14 3.79
N SER A 139 22.37 -12.38 4.97
CA SER A 139 23.13 -12.48 6.23
C SER A 139 24.28 -13.49 6.11
N ASN A 140 24.04 -14.63 5.45
CA ASN A 140 25.03 -15.69 5.26
C ASN A 140 26.00 -15.46 4.09
N ASN A 141 25.72 -14.51 3.20
CA ASN A 141 26.44 -14.31 1.95
C ASN A 141 26.95 -12.87 1.77
N GLY A 142 27.44 -12.26 2.85
CA GLY A 142 28.17 -10.99 2.82
C GLY A 142 27.48 -9.81 3.51
N GLY A 143 26.17 -9.91 3.81
CA GLY A 143 25.43 -8.86 4.51
C GLY A 143 25.72 -8.80 6.01
N GLY A 144 26.00 -9.96 6.63
CA GLY A 144 26.26 -10.05 8.08
C GLY A 144 25.03 -9.81 8.95
N THR A 145 25.26 -9.51 10.23
CA THR A 145 24.23 -9.53 11.29
C THR A 145 23.16 -8.43 11.20
N THR A 146 23.32 -7.48 10.27
CA THR A 146 22.33 -6.41 10.02
C THR A 146 21.23 -6.82 9.03
N TYR A 147 21.35 -8.03 8.45
CA TYR A 147 20.38 -8.69 7.57
C TYR A 147 19.82 -9.94 8.27
N GLY A 148 18.76 -10.52 7.70
CA GLY A 148 18.05 -11.68 8.21
C GLY A 148 16.70 -11.34 8.82
N GLU A 149 15.82 -12.34 8.89
CA GLU A 149 14.46 -12.23 9.46
C GLU A 149 14.46 -11.60 10.86
N GLY A 150 15.49 -11.89 11.66
CA GLY A 150 15.64 -11.32 12.99
C GLY A 150 15.74 -9.79 13.03
N ASN A 151 16.00 -9.14 11.89
CA ASN A 151 16.06 -7.69 11.74
C ASN A 151 14.75 -7.05 11.24
N PHE A 152 13.67 -7.83 11.12
CA PHE A 152 12.32 -7.33 10.91
C PHE A 152 11.67 -6.93 12.24
N TYR A 153 10.67 -6.06 12.17
CA TYR A 153 9.98 -5.49 13.30
C TYR A 153 8.47 -5.61 13.11
N ILE A 154 7.75 -5.75 14.22
CA ILE A 154 6.30 -5.68 14.28
C ILE A 154 5.87 -4.60 15.29
N GLY A 155 5.01 -3.69 14.86
CA GLY A 155 4.50 -2.57 15.65
C GLY A 155 2.99 -2.43 15.52
N PHE A 156 2.34 -2.08 16.63
CA PHE A 156 0.92 -1.73 16.70
C PHE A 156 0.81 -0.23 16.99
N PHE A 157 0.04 0.48 16.16
CA PHE A 157 -0.22 1.90 16.34
C PHE A 157 -1.70 2.08 16.61
N GLY A 158 -2.08 2.32 17.85
CA GLY A 158 -3.43 2.17 18.37
C GLY A 158 -3.66 0.78 18.96
N THR A 159 -4.73 0.63 19.73
CA THR A 159 -5.09 -0.66 20.34
C THR A 159 -5.97 -1.46 19.36
N PRO A 160 -5.58 -2.69 18.98
CA PRO A 160 -6.43 -3.55 18.15
C PRO A 160 -7.81 -3.79 18.78
N SER A 161 -8.86 -3.32 18.10
CA SER A 161 -10.24 -3.36 18.58
C SER A 161 -11.23 -3.20 17.42
N LEU A 162 -12.47 -3.68 17.61
CA LEU A 162 -13.58 -3.43 16.67
C LEU A 162 -14.06 -1.97 16.69
N SER A 163 -13.58 -1.15 17.64
CA SER A 163 -13.89 0.28 17.74
C SER A 163 -12.61 1.10 17.76
N GLY A 164 -12.65 2.32 17.22
CA GLY A 164 -11.50 3.21 17.16
C GLY A 164 -10.58 2.88 15.99
N THR A 165 -9.34 3.36 16.04
CA THR A 165 -8.37 3.24 14.95
C THR A 165 -7.12 2.53 15.42
N PHE A 166 -6.65 1.56 14.62
CA PHE A 166 -5.34 0.95 14.83
C PHE A 166 -4.68 0.56 13.50
N GLU A 167 -3.36 0.52 13.48
CA GLU A 167 -2.55 -0.02 12.40
C GLU A 167 -1.64 -1.12 12.94
N ILE A 168 -1.50 -2.22 12.18
CA ILE A 168 -0.44 -3.19 12.41
C ILE A 168 0.55 -3.07 11.26
N GLN A 169 1.80 -2.78 11.60
CA GLN A 169 2.90 -2.65 10.66
C GLN A 169 3.93 -3.76 10.90
N MET A 170 4.34 -4.42 9.81
CA MET A 170 5.52 -5.28 9.78
C MET A 170 6.51 -4.65 8.81
N THR A 171 7.75 -4.46 9.25
CA THR A 171 8.76 -3.74 8.47
C THR A 171 10.17 -4.26 8.70
N GLY A 172 10.95 -4.35 7.63
CA GLY A 172 12.37 -4.69 7.65
C GLY A 172 13.06 -4.19 6.38
N HIS A 173 14.26 -4.69 6.12
CA HIS A 173 15.09 -4.26 4.98
C HIS A 173 14.30 -4.35 3.65
N HIS A 174 13.75 -5.51 3.33
CA HIS A 174 13.19 -5.79 2.00
C HIS A 174 11.68 -6.09 1.98
N ARG A 175 10.96 -5.80 3.07
CA ARG A 175 9.49 -5.85 3.10
C ARG A 175 8.94 -4.87 4.13
N THR A 176 7.89 -4.14 3.77
CA THR A 176 7.04 -3.39 4.70
C THR A 176 5.58 -3.55 4.30
N VAL A 177 4.70 -3.84 5.25
CA VAL A 177 3.24 -3.83 5.07
C VAL A 177 2.61 -3.08 6.23
N SER A 178 1.59 -2.26 5.94
CA SER A 178 0.86 -1.48 6.94
C SER A 178 -0.64 -1.62 6.71
N ASN A 179 -1.35 -2.25 7.65
CA ASN A 179 -2.79 -2.44 7.58
C ASN A 179 -3.48 -1.59 8.65
N THR A 180 -4.15 -0.51 8.25
CA THR A 180 -4.92 0.39 9.13
C THR A 180 -6.41 0.02 9.11
N TYR A 181 -6.99 -0.08 10.30
CA TYR A 181 -8.39 -0.34 10.55
C TYR A 181 -9.06 0.81 11.28
N ILE A 182 -10.29 1.14 10.90
CA ILE A 182 -11.17 2.06 11.62
C ILE A 182 -12.48 1.34 11.90
N ASN A 183 -12.86 1.23 13.17
CA ASN A 183 -14.08 0.58 13.63
C ASN A 183 -14.25 -0.84 13.04
N GLY A 184 -13.17 -1.64 13.07
CA GLY A 184 -13.17 -3.02 12.57
C GLY A 184 -13.14 -3.17 11.05
N ILE A 185 -13.03 -2.08 10.29
CA ILE A 185 -12.98 -2.09 8.82
C ILE A 185 -11.55 -1.74 8.38
N LEU A 186 -10.96 -2.52 7.47
CA LEU A 186 -9.68 -2.15 6.85
C LEU A 186 -9.91 -0.92 5.95
N VAL A 187 -9.28 0.20 6.30
CA VAL A 187 -9.40 1.46 5.56
C VAL A 187 -8.17 1.76 4.71
N GLY A 188 -7.02 1.14 5.01
CA GLY A 188 -5.78 1.29 4.25
C GLY A 188 -4.89 0.07 4.40
N ALA A 189 -4.30 -0.38 3.30
CA ALA A 189 -3.38 -1.53 3.24
C ALA A 189 -1.98 -1.14 2.73
N THR A 190 -1.68 0.16 2.73
CA THR A 190 -0.45 0.72 2.18
C THR A 190 0.19 1.71 3.17
N PRO A 191 1.52 1.90 3.14
CA PRO A 191 2.45 1.44 2.12
C PRO A 191 2.71 -0.08 2.18
N SER A 192 2.81 -0.69 1.01
CA SER A 192 3.32 -2.05 0.84
C SER A 192 4.58 -1.99 -0.01
N PHE A 193 5.74 -2.11 0.62
CA PHE A 193 7.05 -2.09 -0.04
C PHE A 193 7.63 -3.50 -0.08
N VAL A 194 8.24 -3.86 -1.21
CA VAL A 194 8.90 -5.16 -1.40
C VAL A 194 10.15 -5.01 -2.27
N ALA A 195 11.21 -5.73 -1.91
CA ALA A 195 12.46 -5.80 -2.65
C ALA A 195 13.09 -7.19 -2.51
N ALA A 196 13.86 -7.66 -3.49
CA ALA A 196 14.38 -9.03 -3.46
C ALA A 196 15.84 -9.12 -3.90
N GLU A 197 16.74 -9.33 -2.94
CA GLU A 197 18.14 -9.65 -3.19
C GLU A 197 18.49 -10.93 -2.41
N PRO A 198 18.85 -12.04 -3.08
CA PRO A 198 18.88 -12.23 -4.53
C PRO A 198 17.48 -12.23 -5.17
N PHE A 199 17.38 -11.73 -6.41
CA PHE A 199 16.15 -11.83 -7.21
C PHE A 199 16.06 -13.13 -8.03
N ALA A 200 17.21 -13.70 -8.40
CA ALA A 200 17.25 -15.02 -9.01
C ALA A 200 16.85 -16.09 -7.97
N SER A 201 16.37 -17.24 -8.45
CA SER A 201 16.02 -18.36 -7.57
C SER A 201 17.20 -18.76 -6.68
N PHE A 202 16.96 -18.96 -5.39
CA PHE A 202 17.96 -19.37 -4.42
C PHE A 202 17.43 -20.47 -3.51
N THR A 203 18.34 -21.26 -2.94
CA THR A 203 18.00 -22.32 -1.99
C THR A 203 18.41 -21.92 -0.59
N TYR A 204 17.48 -22.03 0.37
CA TYR A 204 17.75 -21.84 1.79
C TYR A 204 17.00 -22.91 2.59
N ASN A 205 17.69 -23.59 3.52
CA ASN A 205 17.15 -24.71 4.30
C ASN A 205 16.38 -25.74 3.45
N SER A 206 16.97 -26.16 2.33
CA SER A 206 16.43 -27.17 1.40
C SER A 206 15.14 -26.80 0.65
N ALA A 207 14.68 -25.56 0.76
CA ALA A 207 13.58 -25.02 -0.04
C ALA A 207 14.10 -23.96 -1.02
N THR A 208 13.45 -23.87 -2.19
CA THR A 208 13.77 -22.89 -3.23
C THR A 208 12.80 -21.73 -3.18
N TYR A 209 13.31 -20.50 -3.26
CA TYR A 209 12.54 -19.27 -3.21
C TYR A 209 12.92 -18.37 -4.38
N GLN A 210 11.95 -17.59 -4.85
CA GLN A 210 12.15 -16.51 -5.81
C GLN A 210 11.04 -15.45 -5.63
N PRO A 211 11.03 -14.69 -4.52
CA PRO A 211 10.02 -13.67 -4.30
C PRO A 211 10.06 -12.60 -5.40
N MET A 212 8.96 -11.88 -5.59
CA MET A 212 8.77 -10.85 -6.63
C MET A 212 8.74 -11.33 -8.10
N ILE A 213 8.82 -12.63 -8.39
CA ILE A 213 8.85 -13.08 -9.79
C ILE A 213 7.48 -12.92 -10.46
N GLU A 214 6.40 -13.09 -9.71
CA GLU A 214 5.03 -12.90 -10.14
C GLU A 214 4.77 -11.44 -10.53
N GLU A 215 5.18 -10.46 -9.71
CA GLU A 215 5.11 -9.02 -9.97
C GLU A 215 5.85 -8.68 -11.27
N LYS A 216 7.12 -9.10 -11.38
CA LYS A 216 7.92 -8.83 -12.58
C LYS A 216 7.23 -9.42 -13.81
N THR A 217 6.76 -10.66 -13.71
CA THR A 217 6.11 -11.36 -14.83
C THR A 217 4.84 -10.64 -15.26
N ALA A 218 3.99 -10.23 -14.31
CA ALA A 218 2.75 -9.53 -14.60
C ALA A 218 3.00 -8.14 -15.22
N LEU A 219 3.98 -7.38 -14.70
CA LEU A 219 4.37 -6.08 -15.24
C LEU A 219 4.99 -6.18 -16.64
N VAL A 220 5.86 -7.17 -16.88
CA VAL A 220 6.42 -7.42 -18.21
C VAL A 220 5.34 -7.88 -19.19
N ASN A 221 4.40 -8.72 -18.76
CA ASN A 221 3.26 -9.12 -19.58
C ASN A 221 2.37 -7.92 -19.95
N MET A 222 2.14 -7.01 -18.99
CA MET A 222 1.41 -5.76 -19.23
C MET A 222 2.10 -4.91 -20.32
N LEU A 223 3.41 -4.72 -20.24
CA LEU A 223 4.16 -3.91 -21.21
C LEU A 223 4.31 -4.60 -22.57
N SER A 224 4.61 -5.91 -22.59
CA SER A 224 4.73 -6.70 -23.82
C SER A 224 3.39 -6.90 -24.54
N GLY A 225 2.27 -6.77 -23.83
CA GLY A 225 0.93 -6.77 -24.42
C GLY A 225 0.58 -5.49 -25.20
N LEU A 226 1.39 -4.43 -25.11
CA LEU A 226 1.19 -3.18 -25.83
C LEU A 226 1.65 -3.28 -27.29
N SER A 227 0.98 -2.57 -28.19
CA SER A 227 1.52 -2.33 -29.54
C SER A 227 2.74 -1.41 -29.47
N SER A 228 3.56 -1.38 -30.52
CA SER A 228 4.73 -0.49 -30.56
C SER A 228 4.37 0.99 -30.32
N ALA A 229 3.25 1.47 -30.88
CA ALA A 229 2.80 2.85 -30.68
C ALA A 229 2.32 3.11 -29.23
N GLN A 230 1.64 2.14 -28.63
CA GLN A 230 1.23 2.19 -27.22
C GLN A 230 2.45 2.19 -26.30
N LEU A 231 3.44 1.33 -26.58
CA LEU A 231 4.68 1.25 -25.82
C LEU A 231 5.47 2.57 -25.89
N THR A 232 5.57 3.20 -27.06
CA THR A 232 6.16 4.54 -27.21
C THR A 232 5.39 5.60 -26.42
N THR A 233 4.05 5.56 -26.43
CA THR A 233 3.20 6.49 -25.65
C THR A 233 3.37 6.30 -24.14
N ALA A 234 3.59 5.06 -23.69
CA ALA A 234 3.82 4.74 -22.29
C ALA A 234 5.24 5.09 -21.81
N GLN A 235 6.18 5.35 -22.71
CA GLN A 235 7.58 5.59 -22.33
C GLN A 235 7.76 7.00 -21.75
N LEU A 236 8.40 7.08 -20.59
CA LEU A 236 8.85 8.33 -19.97
C LEU A 236 10.21 8.72 -20.52
N SER A 237 10.43 10.02 -20.71
CA SER A 237 11.74 10.57 -21.10
C SER A 237 12.75 10.56 -19.97
N THR A 238 12.28 10.60 -18.72
CA THR A 238 13.13 10.61 -17.52
C THR A 238 13.53 9.17 -17.18
N THR A 239 14.83 8.96 -16.99
CA THR A 239 15.37 7.73 -16.38
C THR A 239 15.16 7.79 -14.86
N TYR A 240 14.60 6.74 -14.30
CA TYR A 240 14.48 6.56 -12.85
C TYR A 240 15.47 5.48 -12.39
N THR A 241 16.21 5.78 -11.33
CA THR A 241 17.20 4.85 -10.73
C THR A 241 16.69 4.20 -9.45
N ASP A 242 15.55 4.67 -8.92
CA ASP A 242 14.87 4.18 -7.73
C ASP A 242 13.38 4.57 -7.77
N LEU A 243 12.61 4.11 -6.79
CA LEU A 243 11.20 4.44 -6.56
C LEU A 243 11.02 5.95 -6.31
N VAL A 244 10.03 6.55 -6.96
CA VAL A 244 9.65 7.95 -6.73
C VAL A 244 8.98 8.12 -5.37
N CYS A 245 8.09 7.19 -5.00
CA CYS A 245 7.36 7.20 -3.73
C CYS A 245 7.90 6.17 -2.73
N GLY A 246 9.22 5.96 -2.69
CA GLY A 246 9.89 5.08 -1.71
C GLY A 246 9.75 5.55 -0.24
N PRO A 247 10.50 4.94 0.69
CA PRO A 247 10.47 5.33 2.11
C PRO A 247 10.74 6.82 2.31
N GLY A 248 9.97 7.47 3.19
CA GLY A 248 10.09 8.91 3.47
C GLY A 248 9.57 9.84 2.38
N LYS A 249 9.05 9.31 1.25
CA LYS A 249 8.40 10.06 0.17
C LYS A 249 6.87 10.00 0.27
N ASP A 250 6.38 10.04 1.50
CA ASP A 250 4.97 9.87 1.83
C ASP A 250 4.12 11.00 1.26
N TRP A 251 3.01 10.64 0.59
CA TRP A 251 2.08 11.58 -0.05
C TRP A 251 2.71 12.48 -1.13
N LEU A 252 3.95 12.21 -1.55
CA LEU A 252 4.66 12.97 -2.59
C LEU A 252 4.43 12.39 -3.98
N PHE A 253 3.19 12.00 -4.28
CA PHE A 253 2.81 11.53 -5.60
C PHE A 253 2.99 12.64 -6.65
N PRO A 254 3.47 12.33 -7.86
CA PRO A 254 3.43 13.27 -8.98
C PRO A 254 2.02 13.78 -9.23
N THR A 255 1.88 15.10 -9.33
CA THR A 255 0.58 15.77 -9.56
C THR A 255 0.06 15.60 -10.98
N THR A 256 0.93 15.27 -11.93
CA THR A 256 0.59 15.00 -13.33
C THR A 256 0.73 13.51 -13.60
N LYS A 257 -0.37 12.90 -14.05
CA LYS A 257 -0.35 11.53 -14.56
C LYS A 257 0.32 11.48 -15.93
N SER A 258 1.24 10.53 -16.12
CA SER A 258 2.03 10.39 -17.34
C SER A 258 1.98 8.96 -17.87
N GLY A 259 2.20 8.81 -19.18
CA GLY A 259 2.20 7.53 -19.87
C GLY A 259 0.91 7.27 -20.65
N LEU A 260 0.60 6.00 -20.86
CA LEU A 260 -0.55 5.56 -21.64
C LEU A 260 -1.78 5.41 -20.74
N LYS A 261 -2.83 6.17 -21.02
CA LYS A 261 -4.12 6.04 -20.33
C LYS A 261 -4.78 4.70 -20.66
N VAL A 262 -5.20 3.97 -19.64
CA VAL A 262 -5.73 2.61 -19.76
C VAL A 262 -7.08 2.57 -20.49
N SER A 263 -7.85 3.65 -20.52
CA SER A 263 -9.04 3.78 -21.40
C SER A 263 -8.73 3.55 -22.89
N ASN A 264 -7.48 3.75 -23.32
CA ASN A 264 -7.02 3.58 -24.70
C ASN A 264 -6.56 2.15 -25.01
N LEU A 265 -6.69 1.22 -24.05
CA LEU A 265 -6.32 -0.17 -24.19
C LEU A 265 -7.51 -1.03 -24.59
N THR A 266 -7.24 -2.14 -25.28
CA THR A 266 -8.23 -3.19 -25.52
C THR A 266 -8.62 -3.89 -24.21
N THR A 267 -9.76 -4.59 -24.17
CA THR A 267 -10.17 -5.38 -23.01
C THR A 267 -9.10 -6.37 -22.55
N ALA A 268 -8.42 -7.03 -23.50
CA ALA A 268 -7.34 -7.98 -23.18
C ALA A 268 -6.13 -7.28 -22.52
N GLN A 269 -5.77 -6.09 -23.00
CA GLN A 269 -4.70 -5.29 -22.42
C GLN A 269 -5.08 -4.72 -21.04
N LYS A 270 -6.33 -4.25 -20.86
CA LYS A 270 -6.84 -3.82 -19.55
C LYS A 270 -6.77 -4.96 -18.52
N GLN A 271 -7.04 -6.20 -18.94
CA GLN A 271 -6.91 -7.36 -18.06
C GLN A 271 -5.46 -7.58 -17.60
N LEU A 272 -4.45 -7.30 -18.44
CA LEU A 272 -3.05 -7.40 -18.04
C LEU A 272 -2.69 -6.33 -16.99
N VAL A 273 -3.23 -5.12 -17.10
CA VAL A 273 -3.07 -4.07 -16.07
C VAL A 273 -3.73 -4.50 -14.76
N TYR A 274 -4.97 -5.02 -14.82
CA TYR A 274 -5.67 -5.56 -13.65
C TYR A 274 -4.85 -6.67 -12.99
N ASN A 275 -4.29 -7.60 -13.77
CA ASN A 275 -3.48 -8.71 -13.24
C ASN A 275 -2.19 -8.21 -12.58
N ALA A 276 -1.54 -7.18 -13.15
CA ALA A 276 -0.36 -6.56 -12.55
C ALA A 276 -0.68 -5.84 -11.24
N ILE A 277 -1.84 -5.18 -11.12
CA ILE A 277 -2.30 -4.61 -9.85
C ILE A 277 -2.58 -5.71 -8.82
N ALA A 278 -3.14 -6.84 -9.27
CA ALA A 278 -3.55 -7.93 -8.40
C ALA A 278 -2.39 -8.62 -7.66
N THR A 279 -1.17 -8.66 -8.21
CA THR A 279 -0.01 -9.27 -7.50
C THR A 279 0.25 -8.55 -6.17
N TYR A 280 0.12 -7.22 -6.16
CA TYR A 280 0.28 -6.40 -4.95
C TYR A 280 -0.91 -6.47 -4.00
N VAL A 281 -2.13 -6.37 -4.54
CA VAL A 281 -3.34 -6.28 -3.69
C VAL A 281 -3.68 -7.61 -3.03
N ASN A 282 -3.31 -8.74 -3.65
CA ASN A 282 -3.52 -10.08 -3.08
C ASN A 282 -2.56 -10.42 -1.93
N ASP A 283 -1.65 -9.52 -1.59
CA ASP A 283 -0.87 -9.59 -0.34
C ASP A 283 -1.66 -9.17 0.90
N VAL A 284 -2.92 -8.77 0.73
CA VAL A 284 -3.89 -8.49 1.80
C VAL A 284 -4.81 -9.71 1.96
N ASP A 285 -5.50 -9.85 3.09
CA ASP A 285 -6.51 -10.89 3.24
C ASP A 285 -7.54 -10.86 2.08
N ASP A 286 -8.01 -12.05 1.70
CA ASP A 286 -8.78 -12.26 0.47
C ASP A 286 -10.04 -11.39 0.36
N THR A 287 -10.68 -11.03 1.48
CA THR A 287 -11.92 -10.25 1.48
C THR A 287 -11.63 -8.78 1.21
N ASN A 288 -10.63 -8.23 1.88
CA ASN A 288 -10.22 -6.86 1.69
C ASN A 288 -9.53 -6.67 0.32
N ALA A 289 -8.71 -7.62 -0.11
CA ALA A 289 -8.11 -7.64 -1.44
C ALA A 289 -9.18 -7.55 -2.54
N ALA A 290 -10.26 -8.33 -2.44
CA ALA A 290 -11.37 -8.28 -3.39
C ALA A 290 -12.06 -6.90 -3.42
N THR A 291 -12.22 -6.26 -2.27
CA THR A 291 -12.81 -4.91 -2.15
C THR A 291 -11.93 -3.85 -2.81
N ILE A 292 -10.62 -3.88 -2.56
CA ILE A 292 -9.64 -2.97 -3.15
C ILE A 292 -9.55 -3.18 -4.66
N MET A 293 -9.48 -4.42 -5.13
CA MET A 293 -9.47 -4.74 -6.56
C MET A 293 -10.74 -4.27 -7.28
N ALA A 294 -11.91 -4.38 -6.64
CA ALA A 294 -13.15 -3.85 -7.21
C ALA A 294 -13.12 -2.32 -7.37
N LYS A 295 -12.60 -1.59 -6.37
CA LYS A 295 -12.38 -0.14 -6.43
C LYS A 295 -11.45 0.21 -7.60
N TYR A 296 -10.27 -0.41 -7.65
CA TYR A 296 -9.28 -0.13 -8.69
C TYR A 296 -9.78 -0.51 -10.09
N ASN A 297 -10.58 -1.57 -10.22
CA ASN A 297 -11.18 -1.96 -11.49
C ASN A 297 -12.20 -0.91 -12.00
N ASN A 298 -13.01 -0.33 -11.10
CA ASN A 298 -13.95 0.74 -11.45
C ASN A 298 -13.22 2.04 -11.86
N GLU A 299 -12.01 2.25 -11.36
CA GLU A 299 -11.16 3.39 -11.69
C GLU A 299 -10.23 3.14 -12.87
N LEU A 300 -10.17 1.90 -13.38
CA LEU A 300 -9.11 1.41 -14.25
C LEU A 300 -8.97 2.24 -15.53
N ASP A 301 -10.07 2.73 -16.10
CA ASP A 301 -10.04 3.57 -17.31
C ASP A 301 -9.34 4.93 -17.10
N ASN A 302 -9.25 5.40 -15.85
CA ASN A 302 -8.54 6.62 -15.48
C ASN A 302 -7.12 6.36 -14.95
N THR A 303 -6.66 5.12 -15.02
CA THR A 303 -5.29 4.71 -14.68
C THR A 303 -4.35 4.92 -15.86
N TYR A 304 -3.08 5.19 -15.56
CA TYR A 304 -2.02 5.36 -16.53
C TYR A 304 -0.93 4.32 -16.28
N ILE A 305 -0.40 3.75 -17.36
CA ILE A 305 0.79 2.89 -17.32
C ILE A 305 1.95 3.61 -17.96
N ALA A 306 3.11 3.56 -17.31
CA ALA A 306 4.31 4.21 -17.80
C ALA A 306 5.54 3.33 -17.55
N TRP A 307 6.58 3.48 -18.37
CA TRP A 307 7.86 2.80 -18.18
C TRP A 307 9.04 3.69 -18.60
N SER A 308 10.25 3.39 -18.15
CA SER A 308 11.46 4.04 -18.64
C SER A 308 12.62 3.06 -18.78
N THR A 309 13.57 3.41 -19.66
CA THR A 309 14.86 2.75 -19.87
C THR A 309 14.81 1.31 -20.39
N ASP A 310 14.12 0.39 -19.70
CA ASP A 310 14.01 -1.02 -20.08
C ASP A 310 12.64 -1.61 -19.71
N ALA A 311 11.78 -1.81 -20.70
CA ALA A 311 10.45 -2.42 -20.55
C ALA A 311 10.49 -3.92 -20.19
N THR A 312 11.64 -4.59 -20.31
CA THR A 312 11.80 -6.00 -19.90
C THR A 312 12.13 -6.16 -18.42
N LEU A 313 12.39 -5.04 -17.72
CA LEU A 313 12.74 -5.01 -16.29
C LEU A 313 13.89 -5.97 -15.94
N SER A 314 14.86 -6.11 -16.86
CA SER A 314 16.00 -7.03 -16.72
C SER A 314 17.33 -6.30 -16.55
N ASN A 315 17.35 -5.01 -16.86
CA ASN A 315 18.51 -4.15 -16.72
C ASN A 315 18.29 -3.07 -15.67
N GLN A 316 19.41 -2.60 -15.12
CA GLN A 316 19.42 -1.50 -14.16
C GLN A 316 18.66 -0.30 -14.74
N ASN A 317 17.92 0.39 -13.89
CA ASN A 317 17.03 1.51 -14.23
C ASN A 317 15.81 1.11 -15.07
N GLY A 318 15.59 -0.19 -15.33
CA GLY A 318 14.31 -0.68 -15.79
C GLY A 318 13.24 -0.28 -14.77
N TYR A 319 12.29 0.53 -15.21
CA TYR A 319 11.28 1.13 -14.35
C TYR A 319 9.91 1.04 -14.99
N VAL A 320 8.89 0.73 -14.19
CA VAL A 320 7.48 0.75 -14.59
C VAL A 320 6.64 1.34 -13.46
N ARG A 321 5.58 2.04 -13.86
CA ARG A 321 4.62 2.67 -12.96
C ARG A 321 3.19 2.46 -13.42
N ILE A 322 2.30 2.16 -12.48
CA ILE A 322 0.84 2.20 -12.63
C ILE A 322 0.32 3.32 -11.72
N ASP A 323 -0.34 4.31 -12.29
CA ASP A 323 -0.79 5.51 -11.58
C ASP A 323 -2.26 5.83 -11.93
N GLY A 324 -3.17 5.51 -11.02
CA GLY A 324 -4.62 5.72 -11.15
C GLY A 324 -5.17 6.72 -10.15
N PRO A 325 -6.49 6.94 -10.13
CA PRO A 325 -7.14 7.82 -9.15
C PRO A 325 -6.78 7.42 -7.70
N SER A 326 -6.81 6.12 -7.39
CA SER A 326 -6.40 5.62 -6.09
C SER A 326 -5.10 4.80 -6.13
N VAL A 327 -4.91 3.91 -7.11
CA VAL A 327 -3.73 3.02 -7.15
C VAL A 327 -2.43 3.74 -7.53
N TRP A 328 -1.35 3.43 -6.83
CA TRP A 328 0.03 3.77 -7.20
C TRP A 328 0.94 2.56 -7.03
N ILE A 329 1.53 2.07 -8.13
CA ILE A 329 2.50 0.97 -8.10
C ILE A 329 3.75 1.39 -8.86
N GLU A 330 4.93 1.11 -8.31
CA GLU A 330 6.22 1.30 -8.97
C GLU A 330 7.07 0.06 -8.85
N TYR A 331 7.89 -0.21 -9.86
CA TYR A 331 8.93 -1.22 -9.83
C TYR A 331 10.18 -0.64 -10.49
N SER A 332 11.32 -0.76 -9.82
CA SER A 332 12.62 -0.22 -10.25
C SER A 332 13.71 -1.26 -10.07
N VAL A 333 14.50 -1.53 -11.11
CA VAL A 333 15.65 -2.44 -11.05
C VAL A 333 16.91 -1.68 -10.65
N GLN A 334 17.52 -2.09 -9.55
CA GLN A 334 18.79 -1.57 -9.05
C GLN A 334 19.93 -2.58 -9.26
N ASN A 335 21.17 -2.13 -9.04
CA ASN A 335 22.29 -3.05 -8.86
C ASN A 335 22.23 -3.64 -7.46
N GLY A 336 22.62 -4.91 -7.32
CA GLY A 336 22.75 -5.55 -6.01
C GLY A 336 23.74 -4.81 -5.11
N ILE A 337 23.44 -4.80 -3.82
CA ILE A 337 24.21 -4.11 -2.79
C ILE A 337 25.17 -5.08 -2.10
N ILE A 338 24.68 -6.28 -1.78
CA ILE A 338 25.45 -7.33 -1.12
C ILE A 338 25.95 -8.36 -2.14
N LEU A 339 25.09 -8.72 -3.08
CA LEU A 339 25.36 -9.64 -4.17
C LEU A 339 25.56 -8.86 -5.46
N THR A 340 26.30 -9.43 -6.42
CA THR A 340 26.52 -8.79 -7.72
C THR A 340 25.29 -8.74 -8.64
N PRO A 341 24.38 -9.75 -8.65
CA PRO A 341 23.17 -9.68 -9.47
C PRO A 341 22.29 -8.49 -9.12
N LYS A 342 21.60 -7.94 -10.12
CA LYS A 342 20.61 -6.88 -9.95
C LYS A 342 19.46 -7.33 -9.06
N HIS A 343 18.88 -6.41 -8.30
CA HIS A 343 17.69 -6.64 -7.49
C HIS A 343 16.62 -5.58 -7.76
N PRO A 344 15.33 -5.94 -7.70
CA PRO A 344 14.27 -4.97 -7.84
C PRO A 344 13.83 -4.41 -6.48
N HIS A 345 13.39 -3.16 -6.52
CA HIS A 345 12.54 -2.55 -5.52
C HIS A 345 11.16 -2.34 -6.14
N SER A 346 10.11 -2.50 -5.35
CA SER A 346 8.75 -2.20 -5.76
C SER A 346 7.94 -1.69 -4.58
N ILE A 347 6.93 -0.88 -4.88
CA ILE A 347 6.03 -0.36 -3.86
C ILE A 347 4.62 -0.20 -4.42
N TRP A 348 3.65 -0.56 -3.61
CA TRP A 348 2.25 -0.20 -3.76
C TRP A 348 1.87 0.82 -2.67
N ARG A 349 1.26 1.91 -3.13
CA ARG A 349 0.61 2.94 -2.30
C ARG A 349 -0.79 3.24 -2.84
N ASP A 350 -1.64 3.78 -1.98
CA ASP A 350 -2.93 4.34 -2.39
C ASP A 350 -2.93 5.87 -2.19
N HIS A 351 -3.28 6.63 -3.23
CA HIS A 351 -3.36 8.10 -3.22
C HIS A 351 -4.31 8.67 -2.16
N THR A 352 -5.25 7.85 -1.68
CA THR A 352 -6.33 8.25 -0.77
C THR A 352 -6.21 7.62 0.61
N THR A 353 -5.66 6.41 0.71
CA THR A 353 -5.70 5.61 1.96
C THR A 353 -4.35 5.14 2.48
N ASP A 354 -3.22 5.63 1.95
CA ASP A 354 -1.90 5.36 2.54
C ASP A 354 -1.90 5.68 4.04
N TYR A 355 -1.34 4.82 4.89
CA TYR A 355 -1.42 4.96 6.35
C TYR A 355 -2.85 5.21 6.87
N GLY A 356 -3.87 4.65 6.23
CA GLY A 356 -5.28 4.91 6.55
C GLY A 356 -5.75 6.34 6.30
N GLY A 357 -5.09 7.09 5.40
CA GLY A 357 -5.35 8.50 5.10
C GLY A 357 -4.58 9.48 5.99
N THR A 358 -3.89 8.99 7.02
CA THR A 358 -3.22 9.82 8.01
C THR A 358 -1.96 10.49 7.46
N GLY A 359 -1.75 11.75 7.82
CA GLY A 359 -0.58 12.52 7.38
C GLY A 359 -0.61 12.97 5.93
N ASN A 360 -1.69 12.65 5.22
CA ASN A 360 -1.93 13.21 3.92
C ASN A 360 -2.18 14.70 4.09
N THR A 361 -1.19 15.54 3.80
CA THR A 361 -1.42 16.99 3.77
C THR A 361 -2.24 17.41 2.55
N LEU A 362 -2.49 16.47 1.62
CA LEU A 362 -3.46 16.55 0.52
C LEU A 362 -4.81 15.85 0.84
N SER A 363 -4.90 15.05 1.92
CA SER A 363 -6.13 14.63 2.60
C SER A 363 -6.18 15.34 3.94
N THR A 364 -6.52 16.61 3.86
CA THR A 364 -7.65 17.06 4.66
C THR A 364 -8.78 16.02 4.44
N ASP A 365 -9.48 15.53 5.44
CA ASP A 365 -10.74 16.13 5.92
C ASP A 365 -11.56 16.99 4.91
N GLU A 366 -11.22 17.07 3.61
CA GLU A 366 -11.89 17.82 2.55
C GLU A 366 -12.67 16.97 1.56
N THR A 367 -12.68 15.64 1.67
CA THR A 367 -13.66 14.84 0.92
C THR A 367 -15.01 14.74 1.63
N ASN A 368 -15.17 15.40 2.79
CA ASN A 368 -16.49 15.63 3.39
C ASN A 368 -16.68 17.03 4.00
N THR A 369 -15.82 18.03 3.66
CA THR A 369 -16.11 19.42 4.02
C THR A 369 -16.67 20.17 2.84
N SER A 370 -17.82 20.80 3.06
CA SER A 370 -18.46 21.69 2.09
C SER A 370 -17.58 22.89 1.68
N ILE A 371 -16.43 23.09 2.32
CA ILE A 371 -15.51 24.22 2.18
C ILE A 371 -14.04 23.80 2.27
N SER A 372 -13.17 24.46 1.48
CA SER A 372 -11.71 24.31 1.55
C SER A 372 -11.11 25.01 2.78
N LYS A 373 -9.86 24.67 3.12
CA LYS A 373 -9.08 25.37 4.15
C LYS A 373 -9.02 26.88 3.88
N PRO A 374 -9.54 27.73 4.79
CA PRO A 374 -9.60 29.15 4.56
C PRO A 374 -8.27 29.85 4.85
N THR A 375 -7.99 30.92 4.08
CA THR A 375 -6.85 31.82 4.28
C THR A 375 -7.34 33.21 4.70
N ILE A 376 -6.46 34.01 5.29
CA ILE A 376 -6.75 35.37 5.72
C ILE A 376 -5.65 36.32 5.24
N TYR A 377 -6.02 37.47 4.67
CA TYR A 377 -5.09 38.49 4.19
C TYR A 377 -5.63 39.92 4.40
N PRO A 378 -4.81 40.90 4.84
CA PRO A 378 -3.45 40.73 5.33
C PRO A 378 -3.42 40.04 6.70
N ASN A 379 -2.32 39.34 6.98
CA ASN A 379 -2.04 38.77 8.28
C ASN A 379 -0.54 38.89 8.55
N PRO A 380 -0.08 39.73 9.50
CA PRO A 380 -0.87 40.40 10.54
C PRO A 380 -1.84 41.49 10.03
N VAL A 381 -3.04 41.56 10.63
CA VAL A 381 -4.11 42.51 10.30
C VAL A 381 -4.06 43.75 11.19
N LYS A 382 -4.31 44.93 10.60
CA LYS A 382 -4.64 46.16 11.37
C LYS A 382 -6.14 46.23 11.60
N ASP A 383 -6.91 46.71 10.64
CA ASP A 383 -8.34 46.94 10.83
C ASP A 383 -9.21 46.08 9.92
N PHE A 384 -8.77 45.73 8.73
CA PHE A 384 -9.55 44.93 7.78
C PHE A 384 -8.76 43.72 7.28
N ALA A 385 -9.42 42.57 7.21
CA ALA A 385 -8.90 41.38 6.57
C ALA A 385 -9.94 40.71 5.69
N THR A 386 -9.46 40.01 4.67
CA THR A 386 -10.24 39.21 3.74
C THR A 386 -9.99 37.73 4.01
N PHE A 387 -11.07 36.99 4.23
CA PHE A 387 -11.08 35.54 4.35
C PHE A 387 -11.37 34.92 2.99
N ASN A 388 -10.46 34.09 2.47
CA ASN A 388 -10.62 33.41 1.19
C ASN A 388 -10.81 31.91 1.38
N PHE A 389 -11.78 31.31 0.70
CA PHE A 389 -12.07 29.88 0.72
C PHE A 389 -12.87 29.46 -0.52
N THR A 390 -12.89 28.17 -0.83
CA THR A 390 -13.72 27.59 -1.89
C THR A 390 -14.86 26.82 -1.27
N ALA A 391 -16.10 27.10 -1.66
CA ALA A 391 -17.27 26.31 -1.26
C ALA A 391 -17.62 25.29 -2.36
N SER A 392 -17.93 24.06 -1.98
CA SER A 392 -18.32 22.98 -2.90
C SER A 392 -19.78 23.07 -3.36
N GLU A 393 -20.60 23.86 -2.66
CA GLU A 393 -22.01 24.10 -2.91
C GLU A 393 -22.40 25.54 -2.51
N LYS A 394 -23.64 25.94 -2.82
CA LYS A 394 -24.19 27.22 -2.37
C LYS A 394 -24.69 27.09 -0.93
N GLY A 395 -24.48 28.08 -0.08
CA GLY A 395 -24.88 27.95 1.32
C GLY A 395 -24.70 29.18 2.21
N ASN A 396 -25.14 29.03 3.45
CA ASN A 396 -24.95 30.05 4.49
C ASN A 396 -23.63 29.79 5.21
N THR A 397 -22.85 30.85 5.42
CA THR A 397 -21.50 30.81 6.00
C THR A 397 -21.37 31.70 7.21
N LYS A 398 -20.73 31.19 8.27
CA LYS A 398 -20.29 31.96 9.44
C LYS A 398 -18.79 31.91 9.58
N ILE A 399 -18.14 33.05 9.79
CA ILE A 399 -16.72 33.15 10.13
C ILE A 399 -16.64 33.51 11.61
N ASN A 400 -16.17 32.58 12.43
CA ASN A 400 -16.10 32.73 13.88
C ASN A 400 -14.65 32.94 14.29
N ILE A 401 -14.38 33.96 15.11
CA ILE A 401 -13.05 34.33 15.60
C ILE A 401 -13.02 34.17 17.12
N TYR A 402 -11.96 33.54 17.64
CA TYR A 402 -11.81 33.15 19.04
C TYR A 402 -10.50 33.71 19.61
N ASP A 403 -10.54 34.13 20.88
CA ASP A 403 -9.34 34.51 21.63
C ASP A 403 -8.51 33.29 22.05
N GLN A 404 -7.40 33.51 22.77
CA GLN A 404 -6.48 32.47 23.21
C GLN A 404 -7.09 31.51 24.24
N SER A 405 -8.18 31.90 24.91
CA SER A 405 -8.94 31.07 25.83
C SER A 405 -10.08 30.32 25.12
N ALA A 406 -10.08 30.30 23.78
CA ALA A 406 -11.11 29.70 22.93
C ALA A 406 -12.51 30.31 23.10
N ARG A 407 -12.61 31.53 23.63
CA ARG A 407 -13.89 32.26 23.70
C ARG A 407 -14.16 32.96 22.38
N LEU A 408 -15.40 32.82 21.88
CA LEU A 408 -15.86 33.49 20.66
C LEU A 408 -15.89 35.02 20.89
N VAL A 409 -15.11 35.76 20.10
CA VAL A 409 -15.01 37.23 20.21
C VAL A 409 -15.67 37.96 19.03
N LYS A 410 -15.84 37.30 17.88
CA LYS A 410 -16.53 37.87 16.71
C LYS A 410 -17.11 36.77 15.83
N SER A 411 -18.28 37.03 15.23
CA SER A 411 -18.88 36.19 14.21
C SER A 411 -19.36 37.04 13.03
N ILE A 412 -19.08 36.60 11.80
CA ILE A 412 -19.46 37.28 10.56
C ILE A 412 -20.32 36.32 9.74
N GLU A 413 -21.54 36.71 9.42
CA GLU A 413 -22.48 35.85 8.67
C GLU A 413 -22.65 36.33 7.24
N LYS A 414 -22.68 35.38 6.29
CA LYS A 414 -22.97 35.59 4.87
C LYS A 414 -23.96 34.53 4.40
N ASN A 415 -25.11 34.98 3.92
CA ASN A 415 -26.14 34.10 3.39
C ASN A 415 -25.95 33.88 1.89
N ASN A 416 -26.32 32.70 1.41
CA ASN A 416 -26.37 32.37 -0.02
C ASN A 416 -25.03 32.56 -0.78
N LEU A 417 -23.88 32.29 -0.15
CA LEU A 417 -22.59 32.34 -0.86
C LEU A 417 -22.56 31.28 -1.96
N PRO A 418 -22.08 31.62 -3.17
CA PRO A 418 -22.07 30.70 -4.31
C PRO A 418 -21.07 29.56 -4.11
N LYS A 419 -21.34 28.46 -4.81
CA LYS A 419 -20.34 27.42 -5.08
C LYS A 419 -19.14 28.04 -5.80
N GLY A 420 -17.94 27.62 -5.44
CA GLY A 420 -16.68 28.10 -6.01
C GLY A 420 -15.91 29.00 -5.05
N GLN A 421 -15.00 29.81 -5.59
CA GLN A 421 -14.15 30.69 -4.79
C GLN A 421 -14.95 31.85 -4.18
N ASN A 422 -14.71 32.10 -2.90
CA ASN A 422 -15.35 33.15 -2.12
C ASN A 422 -14.31 33.97 -1.36
N SER A 423 -14.53 35.28 -1.31
CA SER A 423 -13.73 36.24 -0.56
C SER A 423 -14.65 37.10 0.31
N VAL A 424 -14.47 37.04 1.63
CA VAL A 424 -15.28 37.79 2.61
C VAL A 424 -14.39 38.77 3.35
N SER A 425 -14.58 40.05 3.12
CA SER A 425 -13.91 41.12 3.88
C SER A 425 -14.61 41.34 5.23
N ALA A 426 -13.81 41.60 6.25
CA ALA A 426 -14.24 41.81 7.62
C ALA A 426 -13.49 42.97 8.27
N ASP A 427 -14.23 43.83 8.96
CA ASP A 427 -13.70 44.78 9.92
C ASP A 427 -13.33 44.05 11.21
N LEU A 428 -12.10 44.19 11.66
CA LEU A 428 -11.51 43.61 12.87
C LEU A 428 -10.91 44.70 13.78
N SER A 429 -11.19 45.98 13.53
CA SER A 429 -10.71 47.14 14.32
C SER A 429 -11.10 47.03 15.80
N SER A 430 -12.23 46.39 16.10
CA SER A 430 -12.73 46.16 17.47
C SER A 430 -11.95 45.11 18.26
N LEU A 431 -11.04 44.37 17.65
CA LEU A 431 -10.24 43.35 18.34
C LEU A 431 -8.99 43.99 18.96
N GLU A 432 -8.68 43.61 20.20
CA GLU A 432 -7.43 43.99 20.84
C GLU A 432 -6.23 43.34 20.14
N LYS A 433 -5.04 43.94 20.27
CA LYS A 433 -3.80 43.39 19.72
C LYS A 433 -3.53 42.02 20.35
N GLY A 434 -3.26 41.02 19.53
CA GLY A 434 -3.10 39.65 20.01
C GLY A 434 -3.19 38.60 18.93
N VAL A 435 -3.13 37.34 19.36
CA VAL A 435 -3.27 36.17 18.49
C VAL A 435 -4.63 35.54 18.70
N TYR A 436 -5.35 35.35 17.61
CA TYR A 436 -6.67 34.73 17.56
C TYR A 436 -6.64 33.49 16.68
N THR A 437 -7.65 32.65 16.85
CA THR A 437 -7.95 31.56 15.91
C THR A 437 -9.28 31.85 15.24
N PHE A 438 -9.52 31.29 14.04
CA PHE A 438 -10.82 31.39 13.40
C PHE A 438 -11.21 30.08 12.73
N ASN A 439 -12.52 29.88 12.57
CA ASN A 439 -13.08 28.85 11.71
C ASN A 439 -14.17 29.44 10.82
N ILE A 440 -14.39 28.78 9.69
CA ILE A 440 -15.52 29.04 8.80
C ILE A 440 -16.47 27.86 8.93
N GLN A 441 -17.76 28.14 9.13
CA GLN A 441 -18.83 27.16 9.12
C GLN A 441 -19.71 27.41 7.90
N HIS A 442 -19.88 26.45 7.00
CA HIS A 442 -20.73 26.55 5.81
C HIS A 442 -21.76 25.42 5.82
N ASN A 443 -23.05 25.76 5.77
CA ASN A 443 -24.16 24.78 5.88
C ASN A 443 -24.04 23.81 7.08
N GLY A 444 -23.43 24.27 8.18
CA GLY A 444 -23.20 23.45 9.38
C GLY A 444 -21.81 22.82 9.46
N THR A 445 -21.14 22.58 8.33
CA THR A 445 -19.78 22.01 8.23
C THR A 445 -18.73 23.05 8.62
N LYS A 446 -17.78 22.68 9.49
CA LYS A 446 -16.78 23.60 10.06
C LYS A 446 -15.36 23.26 9.62
N THR A 447 -14.61 24.27 9.16
CA THR A 447 -13.19 24.17 8.81
C THR A 447 -12.39 25.29 9.48
N SER A 448 -11.28 24.95 10.14
CA SER A 448 -10.42 25.91 10.84
C SER A 448 -9.41 26.56 9.90
N GLY A 449 -9.15 27.85 10.09
CA GLY A 449 -8.20 28.63 9.30
C GLY A 449 -6.82 28.78 9.95
N GLN A 450 -5.97 29.60 9.32
CA GLN A 450 -4.67 29.99 9.87
C GLN A 450 -4.82 30.83 11.15
N LYS A 451 -3.75 30.97 11.95
CA LYS A 451 -3.73 31.92 13.08
C LYS A 451 -3.93 33.35 12.56
N LEU A 452 -4.77 34.13 13.23
CA LEU A 452 -5.01 35.55 12.93
C LEU A 452 -4.19 36.39 13.92
N ILE A 453 -3.32 37.26 13.43
CA ILE A 453 -2.48 38.14 14.25
C ILE A 453 -2.98 39.57 14.11
N LYS A 454 -3.55 40.15 15.18
CA LYS A 454 -4.00 41.55 15.24
C LYS A 454 -2.87 42.45 15.74
N LYS A 455 -2.51 43.47 14.95
CA LYS A 455 -1.50 44.49 15.28
C LYS A 455 -2.08 45.82 15.75
#